data_AF-A0A0B8Q882-F1
#
_entry.id   AF-A0A0B8Q882-F1
#
_cell.length_a   1.000
_cell.length_b   1.000
_cell.length_c   1.000
_cell.angle_alpha   90.00
_cell.angle_beta   90.00
_cell.angle_gamma   90.00
#
_symmetry.space_group_name_H-M   'P 1'
#
loop_
_entity.id
_entity.type
_entity.pdbx_description
1 polymer ?
#
loop_
_entity_poly.entity_id
_entity_poly.type
_entity_poly.pdbx_seq_one_letter_code
_entity_poly.pdbx_strand_id
1 'polypeptide(L)'
;MDESTDYSRLAQELYDVAGYKVSHIELEQDTLVVVAEQSKYRDRTKARSRASTVIANHTHENIKSYNIIETKESLALTQAEIDRQSYLAYKTQQSLDADFSQGATSYVVSERAGLSQYEEFDRFDYAFSPQLVQSFGSAESFYLYSIGVNAEASFWLTRNLQASGSLYLNLIDNYDKFNYIAPPDGTDVPRVRTLFRAYVDESALRMNNLQLTWFEDFGDNWFFQGYGGYLETMFAGAGAELLYRPVNASWAIGADFNFIAQRDPESWFGVFQDSRQFSEADQRYYNVVDKGTTGFLTAYYMPQWSWLDDTLLKVGAGEFLAGDIGVRIDFSKQFDSGVIAGVFASITDLTPEEYGEGSFTKAFISRYPLM
;
A
#
# COMPACT_ATOMS: atom_id res chain seq x y z
N MET A 1 23.91 -19.39 -27.81
CA MET A 1 24.17 -19.61 -26.37
C MET A 1 25.11 -18.51 -25.96
N ASP A 2 24.61 -17.58 -25.13
CA ASP A 2 25.40 -16.51 -24.54
C ASP A 2 26.34 -17.16 -23.51
N GLU A 3 27.63 -17.24 -23.83
CA GLU A 3 28.59 -18.03 -23.06
C GLU A 3 29.40 -17.19 -22.05
N SER A 4 28.96 -15.97 -21.67
CA SER A 4 29.70 -15.21 -20.64
C SER A 4 28.93 -14.26 -19.71
N THR A 5 27.61 -14.08 -19.85
CA THR A 5 26.85 -13.23 -18.91
C THR A 5 26.65 -13.94 -17.56
N ASP A 6 27.27 -13.43 -16.48
CA ASP A 6 27.01 -13.87 -15.10
C ASP A 6 25.73 -13.17 -14.58
N TYR A 7 24.58 -13.83 -14.76
CA TYR A 7 23.28 -13.28 -14.40
C TYR A 7 23.10 -13.06 -12.89
N SER A 8 23.75 -13.87 -12.04
CA SER A 8 23.72 -13.68 -10.59
C SER A 8 24.44 -12.39 -10.20
N ARG A 9 25.61 -12.14 -10.80
CA ARG A 9 26.34 -10.88 -10.59
C ARG A 9 25.60 -9.67 -11.17
N LEU A 10 24.97 -9.82 -12.34
CA LEU A 10 24.13 -8.78 -12.92
C LEU A 10 22.96 -8.43 -11.98
N ALA A 11 22.25 -9.42 -11.44
CA ALA A 11 21.15 -9.21 -10.50
C ALA A 11 21.62 -8.45 -9.24
N GLN A 12 22.76 -8.82 -8.68
CA GLN A 12 23.35 -8.14 -7.51
C GLN A 12 23.73 -6.68 -7.82
N GLU A 13 24.42 -6.43 -8.94
CA GLU A 13 24.81 -5.06 -9.31
C GLU A 13 23.60 -4.18 -9.67
N LEU A 14 22.53 -4.76 -10.24
CA LEU A 14 21.26 -4.09 -10.45
C LEU A 14 20.62 -3.64 -9.12
N TYR A 15 20.70 -4.45 -8.07
CA TYR A 15 20.25 -4.07 -6.74
C TYR A 15 21.12 -2.94 -6.15
N ASP A 16 22.45 -3.12 -6.12
CA ASP A 16 23.35 -2.18 -5.45
C ASP A 16 23.41 -0.80 -6.12
N VAL A 17 23.48 -0.78 -7.45
CA VAL A 17 23.69 0.44 -8.25
C VAL A 17 22.38 1.08 -8.67
N ALA A 18 21.39 0.28 -9.06
CA ALA A 18 20.14 0.73 -9.63
C ALA A 18 18.92 0.53 -8.72
N GLY A 19 19.06 -0.14 -7.56
CA GLY A 19 17.99 -0.31 -6.58
C GLY A 19 16.93 -1.34 -6.98
N TYR A 20 17.18 -2.15 -8.01
CA TYR A 20 16.25 -3.16 -8.51
C TYR A 20 16.49 -4.49 -7.81
N LYS A 21 15.54 -4.91 -6.97
CA LYS A 21 15.48 -6.28 -6.43
C LYS A 21 14.98 -7.20 -7.54
N VAL A 22 15.88 -7.91 -8.19
CA VAL A 22 15.58 -8.72 -9.37
C VAL A 22 14.93 -10.03 -8.95
N SER A 23 13.74 -10.30 -9.48
CA SER A 23 13.07 -11.58 -9.27
C SER A 23 13.30 -12.54 -10.44
N HIS A 24 13.43 -12.00 -11.64
CA HIS A 24 13.55 -12.81 -12.84
C HIS A 24 14.36 -12.08 -13.93
N ILE A 25 15.25 -12.81 -14.62
CA ILE A 25 15.90 -12.36 -15.85
C ILE A 25 15.64 -13.37 -16.96
N GLU A 26 15.24 -12.88 -18.13
CA GLU A 26 15.03 -13.67 -19.33
C GLU A 26 15.81 -13.07 -20.50
N LEU A 27 16.31 -13.94 -21.39
CA LEU A 27 16.97 -13.54 -22.63
C LEU A 27 16.15 -14.04 -23.83
N GLU A 28 15.57 -13.10 -24.57
CA GLU A 28 14.77 -13.35 -25.77
C GLU A 28 15.51 -12.84 -27.01
N GLN A 29 16.19 -13.73 -27.75
CA GLN A 29 16.95 -13.38 -28.96
C GLN A 29 17.99 -12.25 -28.75
N ASP A 30 17.62 -11.00 -29.01
CA ASP A 30 18.41 -9.78 -28.84
C ASP A 30 17.84 -8.82 -27.78
N THR A 31 16.92 -9.30 -26.94
CA THR A 31 16.25 -8.53 -25.88
C THR A 31 16.54 -9.14 -24.51
N LEU A 32 17.06 -8.34 -23.57
CA LEU A 32 17.17 -8.75 -22.17
C LEU A 32 15.96 -8.25 -21.39
N VAL A 33 15.23 -9.15 -20.72
CA VAL A 33 14.09 -8.83 -19.88
C VAL A 33 14.50 -8.95 -18.41
N VAL A 34 14.26 -7.91 -17.63
CA VAL A 34 14.53 -7.84 -16.20
C VAL A 34 13.22 -7.55 -15.49
N VAL A 35 12.75 -8.49 -14.67
CA VAL A 35 11.60 -8.30 -13.78
C VAL A 35 12.13 -7.99 -12.39
N ALA A 36 11.78 -6.84 -11.85
CA ALA A 36 12.35 -6.38 -10.59
C ALA A 36 11.47 -5.38 -9.85
N GLU A 37 11.58 -5.35 -8.53
CA GLU A 37 11.00 -4.30 -7.70
C GLU A 37 12.02 -3.16 -7.46
N GLN A 38 11.61 -1.91 -7.72
CA GLN A 38 12.45 -0.74 -7.45
C GLN A 38 12.31 -0.27 -6.00
N SER A 39 13.41 -0.38 -5.25
CA SER A 39 13.45 -0.14 -3.80
C SER A 39 14.18 1.14 -3.36
N LYS A 40 14.93 1.81 -4.25
CA LYS A 40 15.86 2.89 -3.88
C LYS A 40 15.52 4.25 -4.49
N TYR A 41 15.10 4.27 -5.75
CA TYR A 41 14.93 5.52 -6.51
C TYR A 41 13.46 5.84 -6.79
N ARG A 42 13.04 7.02 -6.33
CA ARG A 42 11.73 7.61 -6.65
C ARG A 42 11.62 7.98 -8.13
N ASP A 43 12.66 8.63 -8.66
CA ASP A 43 12.77 8.95 -10.08
C ASP A 43 13.10 7.68 -10.87
N ARG A 44 12.10 7.19 -11.61
CA ARG A 44 12.23 5.98 -12.44
C ARG A 44 13.14 6.16 -13.65
N THR A 45 13.24 7.37 -14.20
CA THR A 45 14.19 7.69 -15.28
C THR A 45 15.62 7.49 -14.79
N LYS A 46 15.93 7.99 -13.58
CA LYS A 46 17.24 7.78 -12.94
C LYS A 46 17.51 6.30 -12.63
N ALA A 47 16.52 5.58 -12.13
CA ALA A 47 16.61 4.15 -11.84
C ALA A 47 16.95 3.34 -13.10
N ARG A 48 16.15 3.51 -14.15
CA ARG A 48 16.28 2.83 -15.45
C ARG A 48 17.61 3.18 -16.12
N SER A 49 18.01 4.44 -16.12
CA SER A 49 19.32 4.87 -16.66
C SER A 49 20.50 4.20 -15.96
N ARG A 50 20.43 4.01 -14.64
CA ARG A 50 21.44 3.26 -13.88
C ARG A 50 21.41 1.77 -14.22
N ALA A 51 20.22 1.17 -14.28
CA ALA A 51 20.07 -0.23 -14.67
C ALA A 51 20.64 -0.49 -16.08
N SER A 52 20.36 0.38 -17.05
CA SER A 52 20.93 0.28 -18.40
C SER A 52 22.46 0.37 -18.41
N THR A 53 23.09 1.12 -17.48
CA THR A 53 24.56 1.11 -17.34
C THR A 53 25.05 -0.26 -16.91
N VAL A 54 24.41 -0.84 -15.89
CA VAL A 54 24.77 -2.17 -15.38
C VAL A 54 24.59 -3.21 -16.48
N ILE A 55 23.40 -3.27 -17.09
CA ILE A 55 23.09 -4.24 -18.14
C ILE A 55 24.08 -4.14 -19.31
N ALA A 56 24.39 -2.92 -19.78
CA ALA A 56 25.33 -2.73 -20.89
C ALA A 56 26.76 -3.22 -20.60
N ASN A 57 27.18 -3.22 -19.33
CA ASN A 57 28.50 -3.70 -18.91
C ASN A 57 28.57 -5.22 -18.77
N HIS A 58 27.44 -5.89 -18.55
CA HIS A 58 27.37 -7.35 -18.37
C HIS A 58 26.95 -8.09 -19.64
N THR A 59 26.26 -7.43 -20.56
CA THR A 59 25.71 -8.07 -21.77
C THR A 59 26.51 -7.78 -23.04
N HIS A 60 26.60 -8.80 -23.89
CA HIS A 60 27.22 -8.70 -25.22
C HIS A 60 26.52 -7.71 -26.15
N GLU A 61 27.25 -7.22 -27.17
CA GLU A 61 26.77 -6.24 -28.15
C GLU A 61 25.61 -6.73 -29.05
N ASN A 62 25.33 -8.05 -29.06
CA ASN A 62 24.19 -8.62 -29.77
C ASN A 62 22.85 -8.29 -29.11
N ILE A 63 22.83 -7.85 -27.85
CA ILE A 63 21.62 -7.38 -27.18
C ILE A 63 21.30 -5.97 -27.68
N LYS A 64 20.13 -5.79 -28.29
CA LYS A 64 19.68 -4.51 -28.87
C LYS A 64 18.75 -3.74 -27.94
N SER A 65 17.97 -4.40 -27.09
CA SER A 65 17.02 -3.74 -26.21
C SER A 65 17.00 -4.33 -24.80
N TYR A 66 16.62 -3.50 -23.83
CA TYR A 66 16.42 -3.86 -22.43
C TYR A 66 14.98 -3.61 -22.04
N ASN A 67 14.29 -4.65 -21.57
CA ASN A 67 12.92 -4.58 -21.08
C ASN A 67 12.94 -4.67 -19.55
N ILE A 68 12.70 -3.55 -18.87
CA ILE A 68 12.62 -3.51 -17.40
C ILE A 68 11.15 -3.52 -16.99
N ILE A 69 10.68 -4.65 -16.44
CA ILE A 69 9.34 -4.82 -15.89
C ILE A 69 9.41 -4.53 -14.40
N GLU A 70 8.82 -3.41 -13.98
CA GLU A 70 8.77 -3.02 -12.58
C GLU A 70 7.57 -3.68 -11.89
N THR A 71 7.83 -4.41 -10.82
CA THR A 71 6.79 -5.07 -10.01
C THR A 71 6.64 -4.43 -8.63
N LYS A 72 5.48 -4.63 -8.00
CA LYS A 72 5.23 -4.38 -6.58
C LYS A 72 4.34 -5.47 -6.03
N GLU A 73 4.74 -6.14 -4.95
CA GLU A 73 4.02 -7.33 -4.43
C GLU A 73 3.71 -8.36 -5.54
N SER A 74 4.70 -8.61 -6.41
CA SER A 74 4.59 -9.46 -7.61
C SER A 74 3.63 -8.99 -8.72
N LEU A 75 2.88 -7.89 -8.53
CA LEU A 75 2.06 -7.29 -9.57
C LEU A 75 2.93 -6.45 -10.52
N ALA A 76 2.80 -6.66 -11.81
CA ALA A 76 3.58 -5.96 -12.82
C ALA A 76 2.97 -4.59 -13.12
N LEU A 77 3.68 -3.52 -12.76
CA LEU A 77 3.12 -2.17 -12.79
C LEU A 77 3.37 -1.45 -14.11
N THR A 78 4.60 -1.55 -14.62
CA THR A 78 5.02 -0.88 -15.86
C THR A 78 6.15 -1.68 -16.51
N GLN A 79 6.13 -1.78 -17.82
CA GLN A 79 7.27 -2.25 -18.60
C GLN A 79 7.94 -1.06 -19.29
N ALA A 80 9.26 -0.90 -19.16
CA ALA A 80 10.05 0.05 -19.92
C ALA A 80 10.92 -0.66 -20.95
N GLU A 81 10.71 -0.40 -22.22
CA GLU A 81 11.61 -0.84 -23.29
C GLU A 81 12.65 0.24 -23.57
N ILE A 82 13.92 -0.14 -23.55
CA ILE A 82 15.06 0.77 -23.70
C ILE A 82 15.95 0.26 -24.84
N ASP A 83 16.07 1.04 -25.90
CA ASP A 83 17.00 0.74 -27.00
C ASP A 83 18.45 0.97 -26.57
N ARG A 84 19.31 -0.05 -26.71
CA ARG A 84 20.71 0.00 -26.29
C ARG A 84 21.49 1.07 -27.04
N GLN A 85 21.28 1.20 -28.35
CA GLN A 85 22.07 2.13 -29.16
C GLN A 85 21.76 3.58 -28.77
N SER A 86 20.48 3.90 -28.63
CA SER A 86 19.97 5.19 -28.16
C SER A 86 20.49 5.51 -26.76
N TYR A 87 20.50 4.51 -25.86
CA TYR A 87 21.06 4.65 -24.52
C TYR A 87 22.57 4.97 -24.53
N LEU A 88 23.36 4.24 -25.33
CA LEU A 88 24.80 4.46 -25.42
C LEU A 88 25.12 5.84 -26.02
N ALA A 89 24.36 6.29 -27.03
CA ALA A 89 24.49 7.62 -27.59
C ALA A 89 24.21 8.72 -26.54
N TYR A 90 23.18 8.53 -25.70
CA TYR A 90 22.89 9.40 -24.56
C TYR A 90 24.06 9.44 -23.55
N LYS A 91 24.57 8.27 -23.14
CA LYS A 91 25.65 8.16 -22.14
C LYS A 91 26.95 8.82 -22.62
N THR A 92 27.24 8.72 -23.91
CA THR A 92 28.45 9.26 -24.53
C THR A 92 28.32 10.73 -24.96
N GLN A 93 27.18 11.39 -24.67
CA GLN A 93 26.89 12.77 -25.06
C GLN A 93 27.10 13.03 -26.55
N GLN A 94 26.79 12.04 -27.41
CA GLN A 94 26.97 12.16 -28.85
C GLN A 94 25.97 13.13 -29.52
N SER A 95 24.98 13.62 -28.76
CA SER A 95 24.03 14.66 -29.19
C SER A 95 23.82 15.68 -28.06
N LEU A 96 23.66 16.95 -28.43
CA LEU A 96 23.36 18.08 -27.53
C LEU A 96 21.95 17.98 -26.92
N ASP A 97 21.04 17.23 -27.56
CA ASP A 97 19.63 17.07 -27.17
C ASP A 97 19.32 15.67 -26.60
N ALA A 98 20.34 14.88 -26.23
CA ALA A 98 20.12 13.51 -25.78
C ALA A 98 19.41 13.47 -24.42
N ASP A 99 18.18 12.95 -24.41
CA ASP A 99 17.40 12.67 -23.20
C ASP A 99 17.05 11.17 -23.15
N PHE A 100 17.34 10.54 -22.01
CA PHE A 100 17.01 9.13 -21.74
C PHE A 100 15.50 8.87 -21.89
N SER A 101 14.66 9.87 -21.61
CA SER A 101 13.20 9.76 -21.71
C SER A 101 12.71 9.49 -23.15
N GLN A 102 13.48 9.88 -24.17
CA GLN A 102 13.10 9.69 -25.58
C GLN A 102 13.28 8.25 -26.08
N GLY A 103 14.03 7.42 -25.36
CA GLY A 103 14.30 6.03 -25.71
C GLY A 103 13.57 5.01 -24.84
N ALA A 104 12.75 5.45 -23.88
CA ALA A 104 12.07 4.60 -22.92
C ALA A 104 10.55 4.64 -23.13
N THR A 105 9.97 3.61 -23.75
CA THR A 105 8.51 3.52 -23.92
C THR A 105 7.90 2.65 -22.83
N SER A 106 6.80 3.11 -22.21
CA SER A 106 6.09 2.35 -21.19
C SER A 106 4.88 1.62 -21.77
N TYR A 107 4.77 0.31 -21.53
CA TYR A 107 3.70 -0.56 -22.05
C TYR A 107 2.91 -1.25 -20.93
N VAL A 108 1.72 -1.75 -21.30
CA VAL A 108 0.99 -2.75 -20.53
C VAL A 108 1.82 -4.03 -20.52
N VAL A 109 1.97 -4.64 -19.35
CA VAL A 109 2.73 -5.88 -19.21
C VAL A 109 1.96 -7.00 -19.90
N SER A 110 2.59 -7.65 -20.86
CA SER A 110 2.03 -8.84 -21.53
C SER A 110 2.49 -10.09 -20.79
N GLU A 111 1.64 -11.12 -20.68
CA GLU A 111 2.07 -12.44 -20.19
C GLU A 111 3.26 -12.94 -21.03
N ARG A 112 4.32 -13.40 -20.35
CA ARG A 112 5.52 -13.91 -21.00
C ARG A 112 5.79 -15.34 -20.61
N ALA A 113 6.17 -16.13 -21.61
CA ALA A 113 6.57 -17.50 -21.46
C ALA A 113 7.93 -17.68 -22.14
N GLY A 114 8.99 -17.60 -21.37
CA GLY A 114 10.29 -18.10 -21.80
C GLY A 114 11.15 -18.60 -20.65
N LEU A 115 12.34 -19.07 -21.02
CA LEU A 115 13.24 -19.78 -20.11
C LEU A 115 14.06 -18.77 -19.32
N SER A 116 13.80 -18.73 -18.01
CA SER A 116 14.54 -17.92 -17.07
C SER A 116 16.04 -18.23 -17.10
N GLN A 117 16.85 -17.18 -17.19
CA GLN A 117 18.29 -17.26 -16.97
C GLN A 117 18.65 -17.01 -15.48
N TYR A 118 17.75 -16.37 -14.73
CA TYR A 118 17.87 -16.12 -13.30
C TYR A 118 16.48 -16.03 -12.66
N GLU A 119 16.26 -16.75 -11.56
CA GLU A 119 15.02 -16.72 -10.81
C GLU A 119 15.33 -16.66 -9.31
N GLU A 120 14.88 -15.60 -8.66
CA GLU A 120 14.94 -15.42 -7.22
C GLU A 120 13.56 -15.01 -6.73
N PHE A 121 13.08 -15.70 -5.70
CA PHE A 121 11.78 -15.41 -5.12
C PHE A 121 11.83 -15.64 -3.62
N ASP A 122 12.07 -14.54 -2.89
CA ASP A 122 12.07 -14.53 -1.44
C ASP A 122 10.65 -14.76 -0.94
N ARG A 123 10.42 -15.97 -0.42
CA ARG A 123 9.11 -16.37 0.05
C ARG A 123 8.80 -15.88 1.45
N PHE A 124 9.80 -15.53 2.24
CA PHE A 124 9.62 -15.16 3.64
C PHE A 124 10.29 -13.83 3.92
N ASP A 125 9.52 -12.90 4.49
CA ASP A 125 10.01 -11.60 4.92
C ASP A 125 9.56 -11.35 6.37
N TYR A 126 10.39 -10.66 7.13
CA TYR A 126 10.07 -10.28 8.50
C TYR A 126 10.74 -8.96 8.86
N ALA A 127 10.08 -8.19 9.73
CA ALA A 127 10.60 -6.91 10.19
C ALA A 127 10.27 -6.68 11.67
N PHE A 128 11.19 -6.00 12.36
CA PHE A 128 10.97 -5.48 13.71
C PHE A 128 11.19 -3.98 13.68
N SER A 129 10.13 -3.22 13.94
CA SER A 129 10.10 -1.78 13.75
C SER A 129 9.71 -1.08 15.04
N PRO A 130 10.55 -0.22 15.64
CA PRO A 130 10.11 0.64 16.72
C PRO A 130 9.04 1.60 16.18
N GLN A 131 7.96 1.79 16.92
CA GLN A 131 6.82 2.59 16.49
C GLN A 131 6.37 3.52 17.61
N LEU A 132 6.21 4.80 17.25
CA LEU A 132 5.61 5.85 18.07
C LEU A 132 4.25 6.20 17.45
N VAL A 133 3.17 5.84 18.14
CA VAL A 133 1.80 6.22 17.80
C VAL A 133 1.45 7.47 18.60
N GLN A 134 0.92 8.50 17.93
CA GLN A 134 0.53 9.76 18.57
C GLN A 134 -0.86 10.18 18.11
N SER A 135 -1.65 10.70 19.05
CA SER A 135 -2.94 11.32 18.78
C SER A 135 -3.01 12.68 19.46
N PHE A 136 -3.49 13.68 18.72
CA PHE A 136 -3.63 15.06 19.18
C PHE A 136 -5.08 15.50 19.07
N GLY A 137 -5.57 16.24 20.07
CA GLY A 137 -6.92 16.78 20.08
C GLY A 137 -8.02 15.75 20.35
N SER A 138 -7.73 14.68 21.10
CA SER A 138 -8.78 13.80 21.63
C SER A 138 -9.63 14.57 22.66
N ALA A 139 -10.92 14.28 22.71
CA ALA A 139 -11.86 14.88 23.66
C ALA A 139 -11.47 14.62 25.13
N GLU A 140 -10.72 13.56 25.40
CA GLU A 140 -10.36 13.12 26.74
C GLU A 140 -8.98 13.63 27.20
N SER A 141 -8.02 13.71 26.28
CA SER A 141 -6.72 14.30 26.52
C SER A 141 -6.17 14.91 25.25
N PHE A 142 -5.58 16.10 25.35
CA PHE A 142 -5.04 16.79 24.17
C PHE A 142 -3.93 15.99 23.48
N TYR A 143 -3.17 15.17 24.21
CA TYR A 143 -2.06 14.40 23.64
C TYR A 143 -1.95 13.00 24.24
N LEU A 144 -2.12 12.01 23.37
CA LEU A 144 -1.97 10.60 23.67
C LEU A 144 -0.81 10.02 22.85
N TYR A 145 -0.05 9.11 23.45
CA TYR A 145 1.05 8.43 22.77
C TYR A 145 1.20 6.98 23.23
N SER A 146 1.80 6.17 22.37
CA SER A 146 2.27 4.82 22.67
C SER A 146 3.58 4.57 21.91
N ILE A 147 4.56 4.03 22.62
CA ILE A 147 5.85 3.62 22.09
C ILE A 147 5.94 2.12 22.26
N GLY A 148 6.25 1.44 21.16
CA GLY A 148 6.30 -0.01 21.13
C GLY A 148 7.14 -0.53 19.98
N VAL A 149 7.07 -1.84 19.78
CA VAL A 149 7.74 -2.54 18.69
C VAL A 149 6.68 -3.29 17.89
N ASN A 150 6.65 -3.05 16.58
CA ASN A 150 5.89 -3.86 15.66
C ASN A 150 6.76 -5.03 15.17
N ALA A 151 6.23 -6.24 15.25
CA ALA A 151 6.80 -7.43 14.65
C ALA A 151 5.90 -7.84 13.48
N GLU A 152 6.46 -7.88 12.28
CA GLU A 152 5.76 -8.18 11.05
C GLU A 152 6.39 -9.41 10.40
N ALA A 153 5.57 -10.28 9.84
CA ALA A 153 6.04 -11.41 9.05
C ALA A 153 5.09 -11.66 7.88
N SER A 154 5.65 -12.03 6.73
CA SER A 154 4.89 -12.44 5.56
C SER A 154 5.50 -13.68 4.92
N PHE A 155 4.64 -14.48 4.30
CA PHE A 155 5.02 -15.69 3.59
C PHE A 155 4.24 -15.83 2.29
N TRP A 156 4.94 -15.92 1.16
CA TRP A 156 4.37 -16.19 -0.15
C TRP A 156 4.15 -17.70 -0.34
N LEU A 157 2.88 -18.12 -0.30
CA LEU A 157 2.46 -19.50 -0.57
C LEU A 157 2.63 -19.83 -2.06
N THR A 158 2.29 -18.87 -2.91
CA THR A 158 2.50 -18.88 -4.37
C THR A 158 3.08 -17.52 -4.80
N ARG A 159 3.28 -17.29 -6.10
CA ARG A 159 3.72 -15.98 -6.61
C ARG A 159 2.70 -14.87 -6.45
N ASN A 160 1.45 -15.24 -6.15
CA ASN A 160 0.31 -14.34 -6.12
C ASN A 160 -0.52 -14.48 -4.83
N LEU A 161 -0.18 -15.39 -3.92
CA LEU A 161 -0.87 -15.61 -2.64
C LEU A 161 0.10 -15.44 -1.47
N GLN A 162 -0.16 -14.47 -0.61
CA GLN A 162 0.65 -14.14 0.56
C GLN A 162 -0.16 -14.30 1.85
N ALA A 163 0.41 -14.96 2.84
CA ALA A 163 -0.06 -14.87 4.22
C ALA A 163 0.79 -13.82 4.95
N SER A 164 0.16 -12.92 5.69
CA SER A 164 0.85 -11.89 6.45
C SER A 164 0.24 -11.74 7.84
N GLY A 165 1.07 -11.31 8.79
CA GLY A 165 0.66 -11.07 10.16
C GLY A 165 1.53 -10.04 10.84
N SER A 166 0.94 -9.30 11.77
CA SER A 166 1.62 -8.25 12.51
C SER A 166 1.16 -8.23 13.97
N LEU A 167 2.13 -8.16 14.87
CA LEU A 167 1.94 -8.04 16.32
C LEU A 167 2.59 -6.74 16.82
N TYR A 168 1.87 -6.00 17.64
CA TYR A 168 2.40 -4.82 18.32
C TYR A 168 2.61 -5.11 19.80
N LEU A 169 3.84 -4.91 20.26
CA LEU A 169 4.19 -4.92 21.67
C LEU A 169 4.33 -3.48 22.17
N ASN A 170 3.36 -3.04 22.96
CA ASN A 170 3.39 -1.78 23.67
C ASN A 170 4.42 -1.84 24.82
N LEU A 171 5.28 -0.82 24.90
CA LEU A 171 6.30 -0.72 25.95
C LEU A 171 5.98 0.39 26.95
N ILE A 172 5.50 1.53 26.46
CA ILE A 172 5.10 2.67 27.27
C ILE A 172 4.06 3.51 26.53
N ASP A 173 3.05 3.96 27.26
CA ASP A 173 1.99 4.82 26.75
C ASP A 173 1.50 5.79 27.83
N ASN A 174 0.52 6.60 27.49
CA ASN A 174 -0.27 7.38 28.44
C ASN A 174 -1.78 7.18 28.23
N TYR A 175 -2.17 5.98 27.84
CA TYR A 175 -3.55 5.58 27.56
C TYR A 175 -4.36 5.39 28.84
N ASP A 176 -3.73 5.41 30.01
CA ASP A 176 -4.39 5.60 31.31
C ASP A 176 -5.26 6.88 31.35
N LYS A 177 -4.98 7.86 30.48
CA LYS A 177 -5.74 9.11 30.34
C LYS A 177 -6.99 9.03 29.48
N PHE A 178 -7.26 7.92 28.81
CA PHE A 178 -8.60 7.73 28.26
C PHE A 178 -9.59 7.74 29.44
N ASN A 179 -10.79 8.28 29.27
CA ASN A 179 -11.81 8.36 30.32
C ASN A 179 -12.97 7.38 30.13
N TYR A 180 -13.24 6.96 28.89
CA TYR A 180 -14.38 6.12 28.53
C TYR A 180 -14.00 5.05 27.49
N ILE A 181 -14.66 3.89 27.55
CA ILE A 181 -14.70 2.94 26.42
C ILE A 181 -15.87 3.35 25.49
N ALA A 182 -17.00 3.70 26.09
CA ALA A 182 -18.19 4.24 25.42
C ALA A 182 -18.54 5.64 25.98
N PRO A 183 -18.19 6.73 25.28
CA PRO A 183 -18.49 8.08 25.75
C PRO A 183 -20.01 8.35 25.85
N PRO A 184 -20.47 9.26 26.74
CA PRO A 184 -21.88 9.62 26.90
C PRO A 184 -22.31 10.66 25.84
N ASP A 185 -22.11 10.34 24.56
CA ASP A 185 -22.40 11.24 23.43
C ASP A 185 -23.82 11.09 22.86
N GLY A 186 -24.60 10.12 23.36
CA GLY A 186 -26.01 9.94 23.03
C GLY A 186 -26.27 9.42 21.62
N THR A 187 -25.26 8.91 20.92
CA THR A 187 -25.42 8.28 19.61
C THR A 187 -25.57 6.76 19.70
N ASP A 188 -26.46 6.20 18.88
CA ASP A 188 -26.61 4.76 18.68
C ASP A 188 -25.76 4.25 17.49
N VAL A 189 -24.98 5.13 16.83
CA VAL A 189 -24.10 4.73 15.72
C VAL A 189 -23.03 3.75 16.22
N PRO A 190 -22.78 2.64 15.50
CA PRO A 190 -21.76 1.66 15.88
C PRO A 190 -20.36 2.26 16.07
N ARG A 191 -19.66 1.78 17.11
CA ARG A 191 -18.33 2.24 17.49
C ARG A 191 -17.24 1.61 16.62
N VAL A 192 -17.03 2.15 15.43
CA VAL A 192 -16.07 1.60 14.46
C VAL A 192 -14.60 1.77 14.90
N ARG A 193 -14.13 3.01 15.10
CA ARG A 193 -12.73 3.31 15.49
C ARG A 193 -12.61 4.04 16.82
N THR A 194 -13.73 4.41 17.42
CA THR A 194 -13.81 5.06 18.73
C THR A 194 -13.68 4.06 19.88
N LEU A 195 -13.85 2.76 19.62
CA LEU A 195 -13.62 1.68 20.59
C LEU A 195 -12.12 1.38 20.83
N PHE A 196 -11.21 2.22 20.32
CA PHE A 196 -9.76 2.00 20.39
C PHE A 196 -9.25 1.66 21.79
N ARG A 197 -9.80 2.30 22.82
CA ARG A 197 -9.41 2.05 24.21
C ARG A 197 -9.51 0.56 24.58
N ALA A 198 -10.60 -0.10 24.20
CA ALA A 198 -10.80 -1.51 24.53
C ALA A 198 -9.70 -2.40 23.93
N TYR A 199 -9.12 -2.05 22.78
CA TYR A 199 -8.07 -2.86 22.16
C TYR A 199 -6.66 -2.59 22.69
N VAL A 200 -6.47 -1.53 23.50
CA VAL A 200 -5.16 -1.19 24.07
C VAL A 200 -5.06 -1.45 25.57
N ASP A 201 -6.18 -1.50 26.28
CA ASP A 201 -6.22 -1.72 27.72
C ASP A 201 -6.03 -3.21 28.09
N GLU A 202 -6.54 -4.13 27.24
CA GLU A 202 -6.58 -5.56 27.54
C GLU A 202 -5.20 -6.24 27.59
N SER A 203 -4.25 -5.79 26.76
CA SER A 203 -2.95 -6.45 26.65
C SER A 203 -1.88 -5.54 26.07
N ALA A 204 -0.67 -5.62 26.64
CA ALA A 204 0.52 -4.98 26.07
C ALA A 204 0.90 -5.57 24.71
N LEU A 205 0.54 -6.82 24.42
CA LEU A 205 0.76 -7.47 23.13
C LEU A 205 -0.57 -7.63 22.39
N ARG A 206 -0.67 -7.10 21.17
CA ARG A 206 -1.88 -7.15 20.35
C ARG A 206 -1.61 -7.57 18.91
N MET A 207 -2.59 -8.23 18.29
CA MET A 207 -2.57 -8.54 16.86
C MET A 207 -3.12 -7.38 16.04
N ASN A 208 -2.25 -6.77 15.23
CA ASN A 208 -2.64 -5.74 14.28
C ASN A 208 -3.39 -6.34 13.09
N ASN A 209 -2.87 -7.43 12.53
CA ASN A 209 -3.51 -8.18 11.45
C ASN A 209 -3.00 -9.63 11.42
N LEU A 210 -3.77 -10.47 10.74
CA LEU A 210 -3.42 -11.83 10.33
C LEU A 210 -4.32 -12.20 9.15
N GLN A 211 -3.80 -12.13 7.94
CA GLN A 211 -4.61 -12.27 6.74
C GLN A 211 -3.92 -13.07 5.64
N LEU A 212 -4.75 -13.58 4.74
CA LEU A 212 -4.34 -14.11 3.45
C LEU A 212 -4.74 -13.10 2.38
N THR A 213 -3.85 -12.83 1.42
CA THR A 213 -4.09 -11.91 0.31
C THR A 213 -3.68 -12.56 -1.00
N TRP A 214 -4.61 -12.59 -1.95
CA TRP A 214 -4.40 -12.98 -3.33
C TRP A 214 -4.34 -11.73 -4.20
N PHE A 215 -3.22 -11.54 -4.90
CA PHE A 215 -3.01 -10.49 -5.88
C PHE A 215 -3.18 -11.06 -7.28
N GLU A 216 -3.78 -10.34 -8.21
CA GLU A 216 -3.85 -10.76 -9.60
C GLU A 216 -3.73 -9.56 -10.54
N ASP A 217 -2.96 -9.73 -11.61
CA ASP A 217 -2.91 -8.79 -12.74
C ASP A 217 -3.61 -9.47 -13.91
N PHE A 218 -4.81 -9.00 -14.26
CA PHE A 218 -5.60 -9.56 -15.36
C PHE A 218 -5.12 -9.06 -16.73
N GLY A 219 -4.04 -8.28 -16.78
CA GLY A 219 -3.62 -7.57 -17.98
C GLY A 219 -4.53 -6.38 -18.30
N ASP A 220 -4.22 -5.69 -19.40
CA ASP A 220 -5.01 -4.56 -19.89
C ASP A 220 -5.28 -3.47 -18.83
N ASN A 221 -4.35 -3.30 -17.89
CA ASN A 221 -4.40 -2.33 -16.79
C ASN A 221 -5.39 -2.65 -15.65
N TRP A 222 -5.84 -3.90 -15.54
CA TRP A 222 -6.71 -4.36 -14.47
C TRP A 222 -5.94 -5.10 -13.39
N PHE A 223 -5.95 -4.54 -12.18
CA PHE A 223 -5.33 -5.10 -11.00
C PHE A 223 -6.40 -5.52 -10.00
N PHE A 224 -6.20 -6.66 -9.37
CA PHE A 224 -7.12 -7.22 -8.40
C PHE A 224 -6.37 -7.61 -7.13
N GLN A 225 -7.03 -7.42 -6.00
CA GLN A 225 -6.66 -8.10 -4.76
C GLN A 225 -7.90 -8.65 -4.06
N GLY A 226 -7.80 -9.88 -3.56
CA GLY A 226 -8.79 -10.49 -2.67
C GLY A 226 -8.11 -10.82 -1.34
N TYR A 227 -8.76 -10.55 -0.22
CA TYR A 227 -8.19 -10.78 1.10
C TYR A 227 -9.19 -11.30 2.11
N GLY A 228 -8.70 -11.98 3.14
CA GLY A 228 -9.51 -12.42 4.26
C GLY A 228 -8.71 -12.79 5.50
N GLY A 229 -9.34 -12.64 6.66
CA GLY A 229 -8.75 -12.90 7.97
C GLY A 229 -9.03 -11.75 8.93
N TYR A 230 -8.04 -11.43 9.76
CA TYR A 230 -8.03 -10.28 10.66
C TYR A 230 -7.36 -9.12 9.94
N LEU A 231 -8.18 -8.25 9.35
CA LEU A 231 -7.75 -7.21 8.40
C LEU A 231 -7.05 -6.05 9.12
N GLU A 232 -7.56 -5.67 10.28
CA GLU A 232 -6.96 -4.66 11.14
C GLU A 232 -7.20 -4.98 12.61
N THR A 233 -6.73 -4.10 13.51
CA THR A 233 -6.81 -4.31 14.97
C THR A 233 -8.25 -4.54 15.43
N MET A 234 -9.20 -3.85 14.78
CA MET A 234 -10.62 -3.87 15.17
C MET A 234 -11.51 -4.69 14.26
N PHE A 235 -11.08 -5.07 13.05
CA PHE A 235 -11.96 -5.72 12.09
C PHE A 235 -11.34 -7.00 11.53
N ALA A 236 -12.14 -8.05 11.51
CA ALA A 236 -11.95 -9.24 10.72
C ALA A 236 -12.94 -9.23 9.56
N GLY A 237 -12.66 -9.97 8.50
CA GLY A 237 -13.51 -9.96 7.34
C GLY A 237 -12.89 -10.62 6.13
N ALA A 238 -13.57 -10.46 5.01
CA ALA A 238 -13.07 -10.80 3.69
C ALA A 238 -13.60 -9.79 2.68
N GLY A 239 -12.78 -9.48 1.68
CA GLY A 239 -13.11 -8.49 0.69
C GLY A 239 -12.27 -8.60 -0.55
N ALA A 240 -12.59 -7.75 -1.51
CA ALA A 240 -11.85 -7.65 -2.75
C ALA A 240 -11.83 -6.21 -3.27
N GLU A 241 -10.77 -5.89 -4.00
CA GLU A 241 -10.58 -4.60 -4.65
C GLU A 241 -10.15 -4.84 -6.09
N LEU A 242 -10.75 -4.07 -6.99
CA LEU A 242 -10.44 -4.07 -8.42
C LEU A 242 -10.04 -2.65 -8.81
N LEU A 243 -8.92 -2.51 -9.51
CA LEU A 243 -8.38 -1.23 -9.94
C LEU A 243 -8.12 -1.26 -11.44
N TYR A 244 -8.71 -0.31 -12.17
CA TYR A 244 -8.34 0.00 -13.53
C TYR A 244 -7.44 1.23 -13.57
N ARG A 245 -6.18 1.05 -13.99
CA ARG A 245 -5.16 2.12 -14.02
C ARG A 245 -4.40 2.13 -15.35
N PRO A 246 -4.87 2.85 -16.38
CA PRO A 246 -4.20 2.88 -17.67
C PRO A 246 -2.75 3.37 -17.58
N VAL A 247 -1.85 2.70 -18.29
CA VAL A 247 -0.46 3.16 -18.43
C VAL A 247 -0.42 4.59 -19.00
N ASN A 248 0.43 5.43 -18.40
CA ASN A 248 0.61 6.85 -18.73
C ASN A 248 -0.64 7.74 -18.56
N ALA A 249 -1.73 7.24 -17.96
CA ALA A 249 -2.85 8.07 -17.58
C ALA A 249 -2.62 8.75 -16.22
N SER A 250 -3.17 9.96 -16.09
CA SER A 250 -3.24 10.72 -14.84
C SER A 250 -4.44 10.33 -13.97
N TRP A 251 -5.13 9.23 -14.27
CA TRP A 251 -6.33 8.83 -13.54
C TRP A 251 -6.42 7.31 -13.38
N ALA A 252 -7.23 6.88 -12.41
CA ALA A 252 -7.58 5.48 -12.21
C ALA A 252 -9.00 5.39 -11.63
N ILE A 253 -9.62 4.23 -11.74
CA ILE A 253 -10.91 3.92 -11.10
C ILE A 253 -10.75 2.62 -10.32
N GLY A 254 -11.09 2.64 -9.05
CA GLY A 254 -11.11 1.47 -8.18
C GLY A 254 -12.50 1.18 -7.66
N ALA A 255 -12.81 -0.09 -7.43
CA ALA A 255 -13.99 -0.52 -6.73
C ALA A 255 -13.60 -1.55 -5.67
N ASP A 256 -14.16 -1.43 -4.47
CA ASP A 256 -13.94 -2.36 -3.38
C ASP A 256 -15.25 -2.79 -2.72
N PHE A 257 -15.24 -3.98 -2.17
CA PHE A 257 -16.35 -4.52 -1.40
C PHE A 257 -15.86 -5.50 -0.34
N ASN A 258 -16.40 -5.37 0.86
CA ASN A 258 -15.94 -6.09 2.05
C ASN A 258 -17.11 -6.55 2.90
N PHE A 259 -17.01 -7.78 3.42
CA PHE A 259 -17.78 -8.27 4.54
C PHE A 259 -16.92 -8.15 5.79
N ILE A 260 -17.43 -7.49 6.83
CA ILE A 260 -16.68 -7.17 8.03
C ILE A 260 -17.41 -7.64 9.29
N ALA A 261 -16.63 -7.95 10.31
CA ALA A 261 -17.07 -8.21 11.66
C ALA A 261 -16.06 -7.57 12.62
N GLN A 262 -16.55 -6.80 13.58
CA GLN A 262 -15.73 -6.15 14.57
C GLN A 262 -15.18 -7.21 15.55
N ARG A 263 -13.87 -7.19 15.73
CA ARG A 263 -13.12 -8.11 16.58
C ARG A 263 -13.47 -7.88 18.03
N ASP A 264 -13.55 -8.96 18.79
CA ASP A 264 -13.72 -8.89 20.24
C ASP A 264 -12.36 -8.53 20.87
N PRO A 265 -12.21 -7.40 21.60
CA PRO A 265 -10.95 -7.00 22.21
C PRO A 265 -10.44 -7.99 23.26
N GLU A 266 -11.33 -8.78 23.88
CA GLU A 266 -10.97 -9.77 24.91
C GLU A 266 -10.48 -11.10 24.30
N SER A 267 -10.50 -11.23 22.97
CA SER A 267 -10.17 -12.46 22.26
C SER A 267 -9.18 -12.25 21.12
N TRP A 268 -8.21 -13.16 21.00
CA TRP A 268 -7.26 -13.15 19.88
C TRP A 268 -7.93 -13.39 18.53
N PHE A 269 -8.96 -14.24 18.51
CA PHE A 269 -9.61 -14.72 17.29
C PHE A 269 -11.14 -14.59 17.34
N GLY A 270 -11.64 -13.83 18.30
CA GLY A 270 -13.06 -13.58 18.48
C GLY A 270 -13.55 -12.39 17.66
N VAL A 271 -14.83 -12.42 17.33
CA VAL A 271 -15.61 -11.28 16.85
C VAL A 271 -16.83 -11.14 17.73
N PHE A 272 -17.34 -9.91 17.86
CA PHE A 272 -18.61 -9.68 18.55
C PHE A 272 -19.72 -10.52 17.90
N GLN A 273 -20.51 -11.19 18.74
CA GLN A 273 -21.63 -12.03 18.28
C GLN A 273 -22.96 -11.26 18.22
N ASP A 274 -23.05 -10.15 18.94
CA ASP A 274 -24.22 -9.29 19.04
C ASP A 274 -23.82 -7.85 18.76
N SER A 275 -24.68 -7.09 18.09
CA SER A 275 -24.43 -5.68 17.78
C SER A 275 -24.48 -4.77 18.99
N ARG A 276 -25.15 -5.18 20.08
CA ARG A 276 -25.30 -4.38 21.29
C ARG A 276 -24.48 -4.97 22.43
N GLN A 277 -23.53 -4.19 22.91
CA GLN A 277 -22.58 -4.55 23.96
C GLN A 277 -22.79 -3.71 25.22
N PHE A 278 -22.35 -4.21 26.37
CA PHE A 278 -22.41 -3.48 27.64
C PHE A 278 -21.00 -3.26 28.18
N SER A 279 -20.63 -2.00 28.42
CA SER A 279 -19.37 -1.63 29.07
C SER A 279 -19.58 -1.68 30.58
N GLU A 280 -18.95 -2.63 31.26
CA GLU A 280 -18.95 -2.67 32.73
C GLU A 280 -18.22 -1.47 33.33
N ALA A 281 -17.15 -1.00 32.69
CA ALA A 281 -16.39 0.17 33.13
C ALA A 281 -17.22 1.45 33.10
N ASP A 282 -18.02 1.65 32.05
CA ASP A 282 -18.84 2.86 31.87
C ASP A 282 -20.29 2.70 32.36
N GLN A 283 -20.68 1.48 32.75
CA GLN A 283 -22.05 1.06 33.12
C GLN A 283 -23.09 1.43 32.05
N ARG A 284 -22.75 1.22 30.77
CA ARG A 284 -23.53 1.71 29.62
C ARG A 284 -23.53 0.74 28.44
N TYR A 285 -24.62 0.75 27.68
CA TYR A 285 -24.71 0.04 26.40
C TYR A 285 -24.09 0.86 25.27
N TYR A 286 -23.49 0.18 24.31
CA TYR A 286 -22.99 0.74 23.06
C TYR A 286 -23.19 -0.25 21.91
N ASN A 287 -23.17 0.25 20.68
CA ASN A 287 -23.32 -0.58 19.49
C ASN A 287 -21.96 -0.81 18.82
N VAL A 288 -21.80 -1.99 18.22
CA VAL A 288 -20.63 -2.42 17.45
C VAL A 288 -21.10 -2.98 16.12
N VAL A 289 -20.17 -3.16 15.18
CA VAL A 289 -20.45 -3.78 13.89
C VAL A 289 -20.17 -5.28 14.01
N ASP A 290 -21.12 -6.05 14.56
CA ASP A 290 -20.98 -7.51 14.67
C ASP A 290 -20.87 -8.16 13.27
N LYS A 291 -21.70 -7.71 12.32
CA LYS A 291 -21.65 -8.07 10.91
C LYS A 291 -22.06 -6.86 10.07
N GLY A 292 -21.22 -6.50 9.11
CA GLY A 292 -21.49 -5.38 8.22
C GLY A 292 -20.89 -5.60 6.85
N THR A 293 -21.18 -4.64 5.99
CA THR A 293 -20.54 -4.48 4.69
C THR A 293 -19.89 -3.12 4.61
N THR A 294 -18.95 -2.96 3.70
CA THR A 294 -18.43 -1.66 3.28
C THR A 294 -17.94 -1.80 1.85
N GLY A 295 -17.98 -0.72 1.08
CA GLY A 295 -17.49 -0.75 -0.28
C GLY A 295 -17.60 0.61 -0.94
N PHE A 296 -16.61 0.94 -1.77
CA PHE A 296 -16.55 2.21 -2.48
C PHE A 296 -16.32 2.01 -3.97
N LEU A 297 -16.88 2.93 -4.76
CA LEU A 297 -16.36 3.25 -6.09
C LEU A 297 -15.54 4.52 -5.98
N THR A 298 -14.25 4.45 -6.32
CA THR A 298 -13.28 5.53 -6.12
C THR A 298 -12.63 5.94 -7.43
N ALA A 299 -12.69 7.22 -7.75
CA ALA A 299 -11.93 7.84 -8.81
C ALA A 299 -10.64 8.48 -8.25
N TYR A 300 -9.54 8.28 -8.97
CA TYR A 300 -8.22 8.81 -8.65
C TYR A 300 -7.79 9.77 -9.76
N TYR A 301 -7.17 10.88 -9.39
CA TYR A 301 -6.63 11.84 -10.34
C TYR A 301 -5.32 12.46 -9.86
N MET A 302 -4.29 12.39 -10.70
CA MET A 302 -2.95 12.94 -10.50
C MET A 302 -2.71 14.07 -11.51
N PRO A 303 -3.07 15.33 -11.19
CA PRO A 303 -2.91 16.43 -12.12
C PRO A 303 -1.44 16.64 -12.52
N GLN A 304 -1.21 16.94 -13.80
CA GLN A 304 0.11 17.30 -14.35
C GLN A 304 0.35 18.82 -14.28
N TRP A 305 -0.03 19.45 -13.19
CA TRP A 305 0.12 20.89 -13.01
C TRP A 305 1.55 21.24 -12.62
N SER A 306 2.24 22.05 -13.42
CA SER A 306 3.63 22.45 -13.15
C SER A 306 3.83 23.22 -11.84
N TRP A 307 2.78 23.90 -11.35
CA TRP A 307 2.81 24.66 -10.09
C TRP A 307 2.42 23.82 -8.87
N LEU A 308 1.92 22.60 -9.07
CA LEU A 308 1.48 21.70 -8.01
C LEU A 308 1.56 20.24 -8.48
N ASP A 309 2.78 19.83 -8.79
CA ASP A 309 3.14 18.47 -9.15
C ASP A 309 2.92 17.49 -7.98
N ASP A 310 3.08 16.19 -8.26
CA ASP A 310 3.04 15.12 -7.26
C ASP A 310 1.82 15.18 -6.33
N THR A 311 0.67 15.57 -6.90
CA THR A 311 -0.60 15.70 -6.20
C THR A 311 -1.50 14.53 -6.57
N LEU A 312 -2.27 14.06 -5.60
CA LEU A 312 -3.27 13.00 -5.77
C LEU A 312 -4.60 13.45 -5.17
N LEU A 313 -5.61 13.48 -6.01
CA LEU A 313 -7.01 13.61 -5.64
C LEU A 313 -7.67 12.23 -5.66
N LYS A 314 -8.50 11.96 -4.65
CA LYS A 314 -9.36 10.78 -4.60
C LYS A 314 -10.77 11.21 -4.26
N VAL A 315 -11.75 10.68 -4.98
CA VAL A 315 -13.16 10.86 -4.67
C VAL A 315 -13.83 9.50 -4.70
N GLY A 316 -14.32 9.04 -3.55
CA GLY A 316 -15.02 7.78 -3.41
C GLY A 316 -16.46 7.98 -2.96
N ALA A 317 -17.38 7.18 -3.47
CA ALA A 317 -18.75 7.10 -2.99
C ALA A 317 -19.11 5.66 -2.64
N GLY A 318 -19.76 5.44 -1.51
CA GLY A 318 -19.95 4.10 -0.99
C GLY A 318 -20.50 4.02 0.43
N GLU A 319 -20.50 2.80 0.95
CA GLU A 319 -20.93 2.45 2.31
C GLU A 319 -19.72 2.44 3.25
N PHE A 320 -19.79 3.22 4.32
CA PHE A 320 -18.78 3.31 5.36
C PHE A 320 -18.94 2.18 6.39
N LEU A 321 -17.94 2.01 7.25
CA LEU A 321 -17.91 0.95 8.25
C LEU A 321 -19.08 0.98 9.24
N ALA A 322 -19.68 2.14 9.50
CA ALA A 322 -20.86 2.24 10.38
C ALA A 322 -22.19 1.93 9.65
N GLY A 323 -22.12 1.58 8.36
CA GLY A 323 -23.27 1.27 7.50
C GLY A 323 -23.89 2.48 6.81
N ASP A 324 -23.40 3.68 7.08
CA ASP A 324 -23.85 4.92 6.45
C ASP A 324 -23.29 5.08 5.03
N ILE A 325 -24.05 5.71 4.15
CA ILE A 325 -23.68 5.88 2.74
C ILE A 325 -23.26 7.32 2.50
N GLY A 326 -22.15 7.52 1.78
CA GLY A 326 -21.70 8.86 1.51
C GLY A 326 -20.55 8.98 0.52
N VAL A 327 -19.90 10.13 0.59
CA VAL A 327 -18.79 10.52 -0.27
C VAL A 327 -17.58 10.89 0.58
N ARG A 328 -16.41 10.42 0.18
CA ARG A 328 -15.11 10.80 0.73
C ARG A 328 -14.27 11.49 -0.34
N ILE A 329 -13.72 12.65 0.02
CA ILE A 329 -12.81 13.42 -0.81
C ILE A 329 -11.47 13.50 -0.09
N ASP A 330 -10.42 13.11 -0.78
CA ASP A 330 -9.04 13.06 -0.30
C ASP A 330 -8.14 13.88 -1.24
N PHE A 331 -7.33 14.77 -0.66
CA PHE A 331 -6.30 15.54 -1.35
C PHE A 331 -4.97 15.25 -0.68
N SER A 332 -3.93 14.94 -1.47
CA SER A 332 -2.58 14.82 -0.93
C SER A 332 -1.53 15.33 -1.90
N LYS A 333 -0.43 15.87 -1.37
CA LYS A 333 0.78 16.22 -2.12
C LYS A 333 1.97 15.49 -1.54
N GLN A 334 2.78 14.93 -2.41
CA GLN A 334 4.12 14.47 -2.10
C GLN A 334 5.13 15.59 -2.42
N PHE A 335 6.06 15.81 -1.49
CA PHE A 335 7.16 16.77 -1.64
C PHE A 335 8.45 16.07 -2.06
N ASP A 336 9.45 16.82 -2.51
CA ASP A 336 10.76 16.27 -2.87
C ASP A 336 11.50 15.56 -1.74
N SER A 337 11.20 15.93 -0.50
CA SER A 337 11.65 15.21 0.70
C SER A 337 11.05 13.81 0.84
N GLY A 338 10.09 13.44 -0.01
CA GLY A 338 9.29 12.22 0.08
C GLY A 338 8.14 12.31 1.09
N VAL A 339 8.08 13.39 1.89
CA VAL A 339 6.97 13.66 2.80
C VAL A 339 5.67 13.77 2.01
N ILE A 340 4.62 13.14 2.51
CA ILE A 340 3.26 13.27 1.96
C ILE A 340 2.43 14.03 2.98
N ALA A 341 1.78 15.10 2.56
CA ALA A 341 0.78 15.82 3.36
C ALA A 341 -0.55 15.84 2.64
N GLY A 342 -1.65 15.65 3.38
CA GLY A 342 -2.98 15.59 2.80
C GLY A 342 -4.08 15.95 3.78
N VAL A 343 -5.28 16.08 3.23
CA VAL A 343 -6.52 16.33 3.94
C VAL A 343 -7.61 15.47 3.35
N PHE A 344 -8.55 15.04 4.19
CA PHE A 344 -9.77 14.42 3.71
C PHE A 344 -11.00 14.96 4.41
N ALA A 345 -12.13 14.82 3.73
CA ALA A 345 -13.45 15.03 4.29
C ALA A 345 -14.39 13.89 3.86
N SER A 346 -15.27 13.47 4.76
CA SER A 346 -16.31 12.47 4.50
C SER A 346 -17.66 13.02 4.91
N ILE A 347 -18.62 12.95 4.00
CA ILE A 347 -19.99 13.42 4.19
C ILE A 347 -20.91 12.24 3.89
N THR A 348 -21.79 11.91 4.82
CA THR A 348 -22.68 10.74 4.71
C THR A 348 -24.13 11.11 5.01
N ASP A 349 -25.02 10.13 4.99
CA ASP A 349 -26.45 10.29 5.25
C ASP A 349 -26.82 10.33 6.75
N LEU A 350 -25.83 10.24 7.64
CA LEU A 350 -26.02 10.47 9.07
C LEU A 350 -26.44 11.92 9.37
N THR A 351 -27.40 12.07 10.28
CA THR A 351 -27.83 13.37 10.82
C THR A 351 -26.74 13.97 11.73
N PRO A 352 -26.73 15.30 11.93
CA PRO A 352 -25.80 15.93 12.87
C PRO A 352 -25.90 15.37 14.30
N GLU A 353 -27.09 14.96 14.73
CA GLU A 353 -27.32 14.32 16.02
C GLU A 353 -26.68 12.93 16.09
N GLU A 354 -26.79 12.12 15.03
CA GLU A 354 -26.15 10.81 14.95
C GLU A 354 -24.61 10.90 14.89
N TYR A 355 -24.08 11.96 14.28
CA TYR A 355 -22.64 12.24 14.25
C TYR A 355 -22.06 12.63 15.63
N GLY A 356 -22.88 13.17 16.54
CA GLY A 356 -22.46 13.64 17.87
C GLY A 356 -21.74 15.00 17.84
N GLU A 357 -20.64 15.14 17.09
CA GLU A 357 -19.88 16.39 16.94
C GLU A 357 -19.71 16.79 15.46
N GLY A 358 -20.57 17.71 14.99
CA GLY A 358 -20.49 18.28 13.64
C GLY A 358 -21.43 17.59 12.65
N SER A 359 -21.11 17.67 11.36
CA SER A 359 -21.92 17.09 10.27
C SER A 359 -21.11 16.37 9.19
N PHE A 360 -19.80 16.22 9.42
CA PHE A 360 -18.87 15.56 8.51
C PHE A 360 -17.53 15.28 9.21
N THR A 361 -16.87 14.19 8.82
CA THR A 361 -15.54 13.83 9.32
C THR A 361 -14.46 14.52 8.51
N LYS A 362 -13.40 15.02 9.17
CA LYS A 362 -12.23 15.62 8.51
C LYS A 362 -10.94 15.28 9.25
N ALA A 363 -9.84 15.10 8.53
CA ALA A 363 -8.52 15.01 9.16
C ALA A 363 -7.39 15.49 8.24
N PHE A 364 -6.26 15.79 8.87
CA PHE A 364 -4.98 16.02 8.21
C PHE A 364 -4.15 14.73 8.30
N ILE A 365 -3.49 14.37 7.21
CA ILE A 365 -2.62 13.20 7.12
C ILE A 365 -1.21 13.69 6.79
N SER A 366 -0.21 13.24 7.53
CA SER A 366 1.19 13.40 7.14
C SER A 366 1.93 12.07 7.25
N ARG A 367 2.69 11.70 6.21
CA ARG A 367 3.57 10.53 6.20
C ARG A 367 5.00 11.00 5.94
N TYR A 368 5.92 10.52 6.77
CA TYR A 368 7.33 10.80 6.66
C TYR A 368 8.04 9.49 6.29
N PRO A 369 8.78 9.44 5.17
CA PRO A 369 9.58 8.26 4.86
C PRO A 369 10.66 8.09 5.93
N LEU A 370 10.84 6.85 6.39
CA LEU A 370 12.02 6.47 7.16
C LEU A 370 13.18 6.31 6.15
N MET A 371 14.32 6.94 6.44
CA MET A 371 15.51 6.95 5.58
C MET A 371 16.23 5.61 5.57
#